data_AF-A0A0D7DWI6-F1
#
_entry.id   AF-A0A0D7DWI6-F1
#
_cell.length_a   1.000
_cell.length_b   1.000
_cell.length_c   1.000
_cell.angle_alpha   90.00
_cell.angle_beta   90.00
_cell.angle_gamma   90.00
#
_symmetry.space_group_name_H-M   'P 1'
#
loop_
_entity.id
_entity.type
_entity.pdbx_description
1 polymer ?
#
loop_
_entity_poly.entity_id
_entity_poly.type
_entity_poly.pdbx_seq_one_letter_code
_entity_poly.pdbx_strand_id
1 'polypeptide(L)'
;MLRLASPQLPIGGYSYSQGLEMAVENGWVNDPDSARRWLEDQLLLNLARFEAPLLLAHCEAAARDNWPRLLQLVAEHRASRETRELQLESRQMGYSLTQLLDGLPELDQPARDCLAAADEPGLAL
;
A
#
# COMPACT_ATOMS: atom_id res chain seq x y z
N MET A 1 6.99 1.99 15.52
CA MET A 1 6.05 2.88 14.78
C MET A 1 6.79 3.91 13.91
N LEU A 2 7.67 4.77 14.45
CA LEU A 2 8.33 5.84 13.66
C LEU A 2 9.20 5.39 12.47
N ARG A 3 9.79 4.18 12.50
CA ARG A 3 10.66 3.70 11.41
C ARG A 3 9.87 3.33 10.14
N LEU A 4 8.69 2.74 10.28
CA LEU A 4 7.84 2.33 9.15
C LEU A 4 7.09 3.50 8.52
N ALA A 5 6.81 4.55 9.28
CA ALA A 5 6.20 5.77 8.77
C ALA A 5 7.23 6.76 8.19
N SER A 6 8.51 6.40 8.16
CA SER A 6 9.57 7.28 7.68
C SER A 6 9.45 7.46 6.17
N PRO A 7 9.47 8.69 5.65
CA PRO A 7 9.60 8.91 4.21
C PRO A 7 10.85 8.23 3.63
N GLN A 8 11.90 8.09 4.44
CA GLN A 8 13.16 7.46 4.03
C GLN A 8 13.12 5.92 4.05
N LEU A 9 11.96 5.31 4.27
CA LEU A 9 11.81 3.87 4.19
C LEU A 9 12.16 3.40 2.76
N PRO A 10 13.11 2.48 2.58
CA PRO A 10 13.66 2.13 1.26
C PRO A 10 12.75 1.17 0.49
N ILE A 11 11.46 1.52 0.36
CA ILE A 11 10.48 0.71 -0.39
C ILE A 11 10.20 1.25 -1.80
N GLY A 12 10.68 2.45 -2.14
CA GLY A 12 10.53 3.03 -3.48
C GLY A 12 9.25 3.84 -3.68
N GLY A 13 8.55 4.24 -2.62
CA GLY A 13 7.31 5.02 -2.70
C GLY A 13 7.46 6.44 -3.30
N TYR A 14 8.68 6.94 -3.46
CA TYR A 14 8.95 8.23 -4.09
C TYR A 14 8.91 8.23 -5.62
N SER A 15 8.89 7.05 -6.25
CA SER A 15 8.97 6.93 -7.70
C SER A 15 7.63 7.07 -8.41
N TYR A 16 6.53 7.24 -7.69
CA TYR A 16 5.18 7.22 -8.23
C TYR A 16 4.40 8.45 -7.77
N SER A 17 3.83 9.19 -8.73
CA SER A 17 3.06 10.42 -8.47
C SER A 17 1.59 10.16 -8.17
N GLN A 18 1.11 8.91 -8.34
CA GLN A 18 -0.27 8.50 -8.13
C GLN A 18 -1.28 9.39 -8.87
N GLY A 19 -0.92 9.81 -10.09
CA GLY A 19 -1.76 10.64 -10.96
C GLY A 19 -1.61 12.15 -10.75
N LEU A 20 -0.80 12.60 -9.78
CA LEU A 20 -0.57 14.03 -9.56
C LEU A 20 0.15 14.70 -10.75
N GLU A 21 1.14 14.03 -11.35
CA GLU A 21 1.85 14.56 -12.52
C GLU A 21 0.88 14.79 -13.68
N MET A 22 0.02 13.82 -13.98
CA MET A 22 -1.02 13.94 -15.00
C MET A 22 -2.03 15.05 -14.68
N ALA A 23 -2.40 15.22 -13.40
CA ALA A 23 -3.28 16.30 -12.98
C ALA A 23 -2.64 17.70 -13.18
N VAL A 24 -1.31 17.81 -13.01
CA VAL A 24 -0.55 19.04 -13.32
C VAL A 24 -0.45 19.25 -14.83
N GLU A 25 -0.09 18.22 -15.60
CA GLU A 25 0.04 18.29 -17.06
C GLU A 25 -1.26 18.71 -17.75
N ASN A 26 -2.41 18.22 -17.25
CA ASN A 26 -3.73 18.59 -17.74
C ASN A 26 -4.26 19.92 -17.18
N GLY A 27 -3.49 20.59 -16.30
CA GLY A 27 -3.87 21.86 -15.69
C GLY A 27 -4.97 21.77 -14.65
N TRP A 28 -5.33 20.57 -14.16
CA TRP A 28 -6.28 20.38 -13.06
C TRP A 28 -5.71 20.85 -11.72
N VAL A 29 -4.40 20.68 -11.54
CA VAL A 29 -3.62 21.24 -10.43
C VAL A 29 -2.66 22.27 -11.00
N ASN A 30 -2.89 23.55 -10.72
CA ASN A 30 -2.11 24.66 -11.27
C ASN A 30 -1.78 25.77 -10.25
N ASP A 31 -2.32 25.66 -9.04
CA ASP A 31 -2.13 26.60 -7.94
C ASP A 31 -2.27 25.87 -6.57
N PRO A 32 -1.95 26.51 -5.45
CA PRO A 32 -2.07 25.88 -4.13
C PRO A 32 -3.50 25.43 -3.77
N ASP A 33 -4.54 26.16 -4.23
CA ASP A 33 -5.93 25.85 -3.88
C ASP A 33 -6.46 24.63 -4.64
N SER A 34 -6.09 24.47 -5.92
CA SER A 34 -6.34 23.28 -6.72
C SER A 34 -5.55 22.07 -6.22
N ALA A 35 -4.29 22.25 -5.81
CA ALA A 35 -3.50 21.19 -5.17
C ALA A 35 -4.14 20.70 -3.87
N ARG A 36 -4.59 21.63 -3.01
CA ARG A 36 -5.30 21.27 -1.77
C ARG A 36 -6.56 20.46 -2.06
N ARG A 37 -7.40 20.91 -3.00
CA ARG A 37 -8.63 20.18 -3.37
C ARG A 37 -8.32 18.78 -3.89
N TRP A 38 -7.32 18.66 -4.76
CA TRP A 38 -6.91 17.37 -5.29
C TRP A 38 -6.44 16.41 -4.18
N LEU A 39 -5.63 16.90 -3.23
CA LEU A 39 -5.20 16.10 -2.08
C LEU A 39 -6.36 15.71 -1.16
N GLU A 40 -7.30 16.62 -0.89
CA GLU A 40 -8.51 16.33 -0.12
C GLU A 40 -9.35 15.23 -0.80
N ASP A 41 -9.52 15.31 -2.12
CA ASP A 41 -10.22 14.28 -2.89
C ASP A 41 -9.50 12.93 -2.83
N GLN A 42 -8.17 12.90 -2.98
CA GLN A 42 -7.40 11.66 -2.81
C GLN A 42 -7.57 11.06 -1.41
N LEU A 43 -7.55 11.88 -0.36
CA LEU A 43 -7.75 11.42 1.01
C LEU A 43 -9.17 10.88 1.23
N LEU A 44 -10.19 11.57 0.72
CA LEU A 44 -11.60 11.26 1.00
C LEU A 44 -12.19 10.19 0.09
N LEU A 45 -11.75 10.13 -1.17
CA LEU A 45 -12.32 9.27 -2.20
C LEU A 45 -11.52 7.98 -2.37
N ASN A 46 -10.21 8.02 -2.18
CA ASN A 46 -9.35 6.85 -2.30
C ASN A 46 -8.98 6.30 -0.91
N LEU A 47 -8.20 7.07 -0.13
CA LEU A 47 -7.64 6.56 1.13
C LEU A 47 -8.73 6.17 2.13
N ALA A 48 -9.67 7.07 2.43
CA ALA A 48 -10.68 6.85 3.46
C ALA A 48 -11.71 5.76 3.12
N ARG A 49 -11.96 5.52 1.82
CA ARG A 49 -13.00 4.59 1.36
C ARG A 49 -12.46 3.20 1.05
N PHE A 50 -11.17 3.08 0.76
CA PHE A 50 -10.59 1.83 0.32
C PHE A 50 -9.34 1.46 1.12
N GLU A 51 -8.23 2.19 0.94
CA GLU A 51 -6.91 1.80 1.48
C GLU A 51 -6.90 1.74 3.02
N ALA A 52 -7.49 2.72 3.71
CA ALA A 52 -7.51 2.75 5.17
C ALA A 52 -8.42 1.66 5.80
N PRO A 53 -9.67 1.45 5.33
CA PRO A 53 -10.48 0.33 5.77
C PRO A 53 -9.84 -1.04 5.50
N LEU A 54 -9.18 -1.19 4.34
CA LEU A 54 -8.46 -2.40 3.97
C LEU A 54 -7.27 -2.64 4.91
N LEU A 55 -6.48 -1.62 5.22
CA LEU A 55 -5.38 -1.71 6.18
C LEU A 55 -5.88 -2.12 7.57
N LEU A 56 -6.98 -1.52 8.03
CA LEU A 56 -7.61 -1.91 9.29
C LEU A 56 -8.01 -3.39 9.28
N ALA A 57 -8.62 -3.87 8.19
CA ALA A 57 -9.00 -5.27 8.05
C ALA A 57 -7.78 -6.22 8.09
N HIS A 58 -6.64 -5.81 7.52
CA HIS A 58 -5.39 -6.57 7.62
C HIS A 58 -4.90 -6.63 9.07
N CYS A 59 -4.86 -5.49 9.77
CA CYS A 59 -4.47 -5.43 11.17
C CYS A 59 -5.36 -6.30 12.06
N GLU A 60 -6.68 -6.26 11.84
CA GLU A 60 -7.64 -7.09 12.58
C GLU A 60 -7.50 -8.59 12.28
N ALA A 61 -7.25 -8.96 11.03
CA ALA A 61 -7.01 -10.35 10.65
C ALA A 61 -5.72 -10.88 11.28
N ALA A 62 -4.62 -10.12 11.18
CA ALA A 62 -3.33 -10.47 11.77
C ALA A 62 -3.41 -10.57 13.31
N ALA A 63 -4.07 -9.63 13.98
CA ALA A 63 -4.22 -9.65 15.45
C ALA A 63 -5.05 -10.84 15.98
N ARG A 64 -5.76 -11.55 15.09
CA ARG A 64 -6.56 -12.75 15.41
C ARG A 64 -5.96 -14.02 14.81
N ASP A 65 -4.73 -13.97 14.29
CA ASP A 65 -4.06 -15.07 13.58
C ASP A 65 -4.91 -15.65 12.42
N ASN A 66 -5.76 -14.83 11.80
CA ASN A 66 -6.65 -15.25 10.71
C ASN A 66 -5.96 -15.09 9.35
N TRP A 67 -4.93 -15.90 9.13
CA TRP A 67 -4.12 -15.91 7.90
C TRP A 67 -4.93 -16.14 6.62
N PRO A 68 -5.95 -17.03 6.57
CA PRO A 68 -6.78 -17.17 5.37
C PRO A 68 -7.54 -15.89 5.00
N ARG A 69 -8.07 -15.15 6.00
CA ARG A 69 -8.73 -13.86 5.73
C ARG A 69 -7.71 -12.82 5.26
N LEU A 70 -6.52 -12.81 5.84
CA LEU A 70 -5.46 -11.90 5.46
C LEU A 70 -5.04 -12.12 4.00
N LEU A 71 -4.80 -13.37 3.58
CA LEU A 71 -4.52 -13.70 2.17
C LEU A 71 -5.67 -13.34 1.22
N GLN A 72 -6.92 -13.46 1.68
CA GLN A 72 -8.07 -13.00 0.89
C GLN A 72 -8.05 -11.48 0.69
N LEU A 73 -7.77 -10.71 1.74
CA LEU A 73 -7.66 -9.24 1.65
C LEU A 73 -6.52 -8.80 0.72
N VAL A 74 -5.41 -9.56 0.69
CA VAL A 74 -4.31 -9.36 -0.26
C VAL A 74 -4.77 -9.54 -1.70
N ALA A 75 -5.52 -10.60 -1.97
CA ALA A 75 -6.09 -10.85 -3.29
C ALA A 75 -7.10 -9.76 -3.69
N GLU A 76 -7.96 -9.31 -2.76
CA GLU A 76 -8.89 -8.19 -2.96
C GLU A 76 -8.15 -6.89 -3.29
N HIS A 77 -7.06 -6.57 -2.57
CA HIS A 77 -6.21 -5.43 -2.85
C HIS A 77 -5.57 -5.51 -4.24
N ARG A 78 -4.99 -6.65 -4.58
CA ARG A 78 -4.36 -6.85 -5.89
C ARG A 78 -5.38 -6.67 -7.02
N ALA A 79 -6.57 -7.24 -6.88
CA ALA A 79 -7.63 -7.13 -7.86
C ALA A 79 -8.14 -5.68 -8.05
N SER A 80 -7.97 -4.82 -7.03
CA SER A 80 -8.36 -3.40 -7.11
C SER A 80 -7.36 -2.51 -7.87
N ARG A 81 -6.18 -3.03 -8.27
CA ARG A 81 -5.19 -2.23 -9.01
C ARG A 81 -5.62 -2.10 -10.47
N GLU A 82 -6.36 -1.04 -10.76
CA GLU A 82 -7.03 -0.83 -12.05
C GLU A 82 -6.06 -0.62 -13.23
N THR A 83 -4.89 -0.02 -12.97
CA THR A 83 -3.89 0.27 -13.99
C THR A 83 -2.65 -0.59 -13.82
N ARG A 84 -1.96 -0.83 -14.95
CA ARG A 84 -0.66 -1.51 -14.94
C ARG A 84 0.37 -0.78 -14.08
N GLU A 85 0.32 0.55 -14.05
CA GLU A 85 1.22 1.37 -13.24
C GLU A 85 1.00 1.12 -11.75
N LEU A 86 -0.25 1.17 -11.27
CA LEU A 86 -0.61 0.89 -9.87
C LEU A 86 -0.26 -0.54 -9.46
N GLN A 87 -0.41 -1.51 -10.38
CA GLN A 87 0.00 -2.88 -10.12
C GLN A 87 1.52 -3.02 -10.00
N LEU A 88 2.29 -2.38 -10.88
CA LEU A 88 3.75 -2.38 -10.84
C LEU A 88 4.29 -1.68 -9.59
N GLU A 89 3.72 -0.52 -9.26
CA GLU A 89 4.01 0.24 -8.03
C GLU A 89 3.79 -0.65 -6.80
N SER A 90 2.61 -1.25 -6.68
CA SER A 90 2.27 -2.09 -5.53
C SER A 90 3.20 -3.29 -5.38
N ARG A 91 3.53 -3.95 -6.51
CA ARG A 91 4.43 -5.09 -6.52
C ARG A 91 5.86 -4.71 -6.14
N GLN A 92 6.38 -3.61 -6.69
CA GLN A 92 7.75 -3.17 -6.43
C GLN A 92 7.92 -2.77 -4.96
N MET A 93 6.95 -2.03 -4.41
CA MET A 93 6.96 -1.67 -3.00
C MET A 93 6.78 -2.90 -2.10
N GLY A 94 5.88 -3.83 -2.47
CA GLY A 94 5.65 -5.08 -1.76
C GLY A 94 6.92 -5.91 -1.66
N TYR A 95 7.62 -6.12 -2.77
CA TYR A 95 8.91 -6.84 -2.80
C TYR A 95 9.95 -6.23 -1.83
N SER A 96 10.14 -4.91 -1.89
CA SER A 96 11.07 -4.21 -0.99
C SER A 96 10.65 -4.31 0.48
N LEU A 97 9.34 -4.27 0.75
CA LEU A 97 8.81 -4.42 2.10
C LEU A 97 9.02 -5.83 2.63
N THR A 98 8.77 -6.88 1.84
CA THR A 98 9.04 -8.28 2.22
C THR A 98 10.51 -8.47 2.62
N GLN A 99 11.46 -7.95 1.83
CA GLN A 99 12.88 -8.02 2.15
C GLN A 99 13.21 -7.32 3.48
N LEU A 100 12.56 -6.20 3.77
CA LEU A 100 12.72 -5.49 5.03
C LEU A 100 12.15 -6.30 6.21
N LEU A 101 10.97 -6.89 6.04
CA LEU A 101 10.29 -7.69 7.06
C LEU A 101 11.03 -9.00 7.37
N ASP A 102 11.61 -9.66 6.37
CA ASP A 102 12.39 -10.88 6.57
C ASP A 102 13.57 -10.67 7.54
N GLY A 103 14.16 -9.48 7.49
CA GLY A 103 15.25 -9.06 8.39
C GLY A 103 14.81 -8.64 9.80
N LEU A 104 13.51 -8.58 10.09
CA LEU A 104 13.01 -8.20 11.42
C LEU A 104 12.91 -9.43 12.34
N PRO A 105 13.62 -9.46 13.48
CA PRO A 105 13.54 -10.57 14.43
C PRO A 105 12.17 -10.67 15.12
N GLU A 106 11.37 -9.61 15.12
CA GLU A 106 10.05 -9.55 15.76
C GLU A 106 8.96 -10.29 14.97
N LEU A 107 9.22 -10.67 13.71
CA LEU A 107 8.27 -11.40 12.88
C LEU A 107 8.28 -12.88 13.23
N ASP A 108 7.16 -13.39 13.74
CA ASP A 108 6.99 -14.78 14.16
C ASP A 108 6.80 -15.75 12.98
N GLN A 109 6.87 -17.06 13.25
CA GLN A 109 6.80 -18.08 12.20
C GLN A 109 5.46 -18.08 11.43
N PRO A 110 4.28 -17.98 12.09
CA PRO A 110 3.01 -17.91 11.37
C PRO A 110 2.91 -16.74 10.39
N ALA A 111 3.40 -15.54 10.77
CA ALA A 111 3.42 -14.40 9.88
C ALA A 111 4.40 -14.60 8.69
N ARG A 112 5.55 -15.24 8.92
CA ARG A 112 6.50 -15.60 7.85
C ARG A 112 5.87 -16.59 6.86
N ASP A 113 5.18 -17.61 7.36
CA ASP A 113 4.50 -18.60 6.52
C ASP A 113 3.40 -17.93 5.67
N CYS A 114 2.66 -16.98 6.25
CA CYS A 114 1.67 -16.20 5.53
C CYS A 114 2.29 -15.33 4.42
N LEU A 115 3.40 -14.64 4.70
CA LEU A 115 4.13 -13.86 3.70
C LEU A 115 4.66 -14.74 2.57
N ALA A 116 5.19 -15.92 2.88
CA ALA A 116 5.67 -16.87 1.88
C ALA A 116 4.55 -17.49 1.03
N ALA A 117 3.32 -17.55 1.56
CA ALA A 117 2.16 -18.06 0.84
C ALA A 117 1.54 -17.05 -0.14
N ALA A 118 1.89 -15.76 -0.03
CA ALA A 118 1.46 -14.74 -0.98
C ALA A 118 2.23 -14.90 -2.31
N ASP A 119 1.54 -15.35 -3.35
CA ASP A 119 2.13 -15.71 -4.66
C ASP A 119 2.86 -14.54 -5.36
N GLU A 120 2.48 -13.29 -5.06
CA GLU A 120 3.19 -12.09 -5.54
C GLU A 120 3.03 -10.99 -4.47
N PRO A 121 4.14 -10.48 -3.91
CA PRO A 121 4.08 -9.52 -2.81
C PRO A 121 3.54 -8.18 -3.34
N GLY A 122 2.50 -7.66 -2.69
CA GLY A 122 1.97 -6.32 -2.91
C GLY A 122 2.18 -5.44 -1.68
N LEU A 123 1.90 -4.14 -1.79
CA LEU A 123 2.06 -3.23 -0.64
C LEU A 123 1.15 -3.61 0.55
N ALA A 124 -0.02 -4.20 0.29
CA ALA A 124 -0.96 -4.64 1.32
C ALA A 124 -0.66 -6.05 1.88
N LEU A 125 0.16 -6.86 1.18
CA LEU A 125 1.04 -7.95 1.63
C LEU A 125 1.65 -8.63 0.39
#